data_AF-A0A2V9TAV9-F1
#
_entry.id   AF-A0A2V9TAV9-F1
#
_cell.length_a   1.000
_cell.length_b   1.000
_cell.length_c   1.000
_cell.angle_alpha   90.00
_cell.angle_beta   90.00
_cell.angle_gamma   90.00
#
_symmetry.space_group_name_H-M   'P 1'
#
loop_
_entity.id
_entity.type
_entity.pdbx_description
1 polymer ?
#
loop_
_entity_poly.entity_id
_entity_poly.type
_entity_poly.pdbx_seq_one_letter_code
_entity_poly.pdbx_strand_id
1 'polypeptide(L)'
;MAFFYLGIFAGSLFFSFVLTRVVRSLAVSRGWLAAPLCDRNLHEIPLPRLGGVAIYFSFLISIAIALVVNRYFRELPSAPSIRTVFTILVPGTLIFLLGIYDDIHPIGPYTKFAVQAVAASMLFAGGLRILNLPVLFGAQHFTWTVGLPITIVWVLAITNAFNLIDGLDGLAAGSALFSTVVVFVVAVFSGSSLVSLLTISLAGAIVGFLRFNFSPATIFLGDCGSLFIGFMLSALALEGAQKAPTIVAVAIPVVSFGLPILETTLSVLRRLISGKPVFTADREHIHHKLLQLGMSHRKVVIVLYAVSAIFALLSLFLLWPAGPTLGLVLAVLGTGVWFGVQHLGYLEFGELRRVAQRTMEQRQIFINNLAIRRAVEALKVSSNYDELCAILEAAFTSNDFDAFELRLHRVPGELHETHGLQLLSTGEAYFRWKRPGSHFAHEKVTAWSLTLDLMTTANRRAGNMTIYRLYTKRDLQLDVNLLTSAFPIALADALDRALAQVVEVPPANI
;
A
#
# COMPACT_ATOMS: atom_id res chain seq x y z
N MET A 1 14.23 20.47 32.22
CA MET A 1 13.96 19.28 31.38
C MET A 1 14.78 19.23 30.09
N ALA A 2 14.74 20.24 29.21
CA ALA A 2 15.47 20.21 27.93
C ALA A 2 16.99 19.97 28.08
N PHE A 3 17.66 20.70 28.97
CA PHE A 3 19.09 20.53 29.24
C PHE A 3 19.47 19.13 29.74
N PHE A 4 18.57 18.47 30.49
CA PHE A 4 18.81 17.10 30.96
C PHE A 4 18.81 16.11 29.80
N TYR A 5 17.79 16.16 28.94
CA TYR A 5 17.74 15.30 27.75
C TYR A 5 18.88 15.60 26.78
N LEU A 6 19.26 16.87 26.60
CA LEU A 6 20.42 17.25 25.81
C LEU A 6 21.73 16.69 26.40
N GLY A 7 21.89 16.75 27.72
CA GLY A 7 23.05 16.19 28.42
C GLY A 7 23.16 14.67 28.24
N ILE A 8 22.04 13.95 28.35
CA ILE A 8 22.00 12.49 28.11
C ILE A 8 22.31 12.16 26.65
N PHE A 9 21.72 12.91 25.71
CA PHE A 9 22.01 12.77 24.29
C PHE A 9 23.50 12.94 24.00
N ALA A 10 24.08 14.05 24.47
CA ALA A 10 25.49 14.37 24.28
C ALA A 10 26.41 13.33 24.94
N GLY A 11 26.07 12.87 26.15
CA GLY A 11 26.78 11.79 26.82
C GLY A 11 26.76 10.49 26.04
N SER A 12 25.58 10.05 25.58
CA SER A 12 25.44 8.82 24.79
C SER A 12 26.16 8.90 23.44
N LEU A 13 26.09 10.05 22.78
CA LEU A 13 26.84 10.34 21.56
C LEU A 13 28.34 10.23 21.81
N PHE A 14 28.83 10.86 22.87
CA PHE A 14 30.25 10.82 23.23
C PHE A 14 30.70 9.39 23.53
N PHE A 15 29.97 8.65 24.36
CA PHE A 15 30.30 7.25 24.66
C PHE A 15 30.30 6.39 23.41
N SER A 16 29.30 6.55 22.53
CA SER A 16 29.22 5.77 21.29
C SER A 16 30.34 6.11 20.34
N PHE A 17 30.72 7.39 20.23
CA PHE A 17 31.84 7.81 19.41
C PHE A 17 33.17 7.21 19.88
N VAL A 18 33.42 7.19 21.21
CA VAL A 18 34.62 6.60 21.79
C VAL A 18 34.60 5.07 21.69
N LEU A 19 33.51 4.43 22.12
CA LEU A 19 33.37 2.97 22.10
C LEU A 19 33.40 2.41 20.68
N THR A 20 32.83 3.10 19.69
CA THR A 20 32.89 2.65 18.29
C THR A 20 34.34 2.56 17.80
N ARG A 21 35.20 3.52 18.18
CA ARG A 21 36.64 3.44 17.85
C ARG A 21 37.33 2.24 18.51
N VAL A 22 37.03 2.00 19.78
CA VAL A 22 37.61 0.87 20.54
C VAL A 22 37.14 -0.47 19.96
N VAL A 23 35.84 -0.62 19.75
CA VAL A 23 35.22 -1.83 19.18
C VAL A 23 35.76 -2.10 17.78
N ARG A 24 35.89 -1.06 16.93
CA ARG A 24 36.50 -1.20 15.60
C ARG A 24 37.93 -1.73 15.68
N SER A 25 38.76 -1.16 16.57
CA SER A 25 40.14 -1.61 16.77
C SER A 25 40.20 -3.08 17.22
N LEU A 26 39.36 -3.45 18.18
CA LEU A 26 39.27 -4.81 18.72
C LEU A 26 38.78 -5.83 17.68
N ALA A 27 37.77 -5.46 16.89
CA ALA A 27 37.24 -6.33 15.84
C ALA A 27 38.27 -6.57 14.74
N VAL A 28 39.04 -5.55 14.37
CA VAL A 28 40.16 -5.69 13.43
C VAL A 28 41.26 -6.57 14.01
N SER A 29 41.67 -6.38 15.27
CA SER A 29 42.75 -7.19 15.87
C SER A 29 42.37 -8.66 16.08
N ARG A 30 41.09 -8.96 16.27
CA ARG A 30 40.58 -10.34 16.42
C ARG A 30 40.14 -10.98 15.10
N GLY A 31 40.21 -10.26 13.97
CA GLY A 31 39.78 -10.79 12.68
C GLY A 31 38.27 -11.00 12.54
N TRP A 32 37.46 -10.34 13.37
CA TRP A 32 35.99 -10.36 13.28
C TRP A 32 35.50 -9.46 12.15
N LEU A 33 35.87 -9.84 10.93
CA LEU A 33 35.66 -9.06 9.72
C LEU A 33 34.59 -9.71 8.84
N ALA A 34 33.75 -8.88 8.24
CA ALA A 34 32.93 -9.24 7.09
C ALA A 34 33.83 -9.71 5.96
N ALA A 35 33.69 -10.94 5.49
CA ALA A 35 34.27 -11.32 4.20
C ALA A 35 33.69 -10.40 3.09
N PRO A 36 34.52 -9.93 2.13
CA PRO A 36 34.00 -9.27 0.95
C PRO A 36 33.11 -10.27 0.21
N LEU A 37 31.82 -9.97 0.09
CA LEU A 37 30.87 -10.83 -0.61
C LEU A 37 31.21 -10.80 -2.11
N CYS A 38 31.99 -11.76 -2.59
CA CYS A 38 32.23 -11.98 -4.03
C CYS A 38 30.89 -12.15 -4.76
N ASP A 39 30.44 -11.08 -5.43
CA ASP A 39 30.15 -10.97 -6.86
C ASP A 39 29.47 -9.60 -7.07
N ARG A 40 30.23 -8.61 -7.58
CA ARG A 40 29.89 -7.17 -7.71
C ARG A 40 29.75 -6.40 -6.37
N ASN A 41 30.89 -6.00 -5.82
CA ASN A 41 31.07 -5.52 -4.43
C ASN A 41 30.52 -4.12 -4.13
N LEU A 42 29.84 -4.01 -2.97
CA LEU A 42 29.56 -2.77 -2.23
C LEU A 42 30.79 -2.24 -1.45
N HIS A 43 31.69 -3.14 -1.01
CA HIS A 43 32.94 -2.84 -0.33
C HIS A 43 34.06 -3.77 -0.82
N GLU A 44 35.20 -3.21 -1.24
CA GLU A 44 36.38 -3.97 -1.66
C GLU A 44 37.23 -4.48 -0.48
N ILE A 45 37.00 -3.94 0.72
CA ILE A 45 37.80 -4.22 1.92
C ILE A 45 36.90 -4.88 2.99
N PRO A 46 37.36 -5.97 3.64
CA PRO A 46 36.64 -6.58 4.75
C PRO A 46 36.47 -5.59 5.92
N LEU A 47 35.23 -5.33 6.32
CA LEU A 47 34.88 -4.39 7.41
C LEU A 47 34.42 -5.12 8.68
N PRO A 48 34.77 -4.63 9.88
CA PRO A 48 34.32 -5.25 11.12
C PRO A 48 32.78 -5.19 11.31
N ARG A 49 32.17 -6.27 11.84
CA ARG A 49 30.70 -6.45 12.01
C ARG A 49 30.25 -6.51 13.47
N LEU A 50 30.53 -5.46 14.25
CA LEU A 50 30.14 -5.40 15.67
C LEU A 50 29.78 -3.98 16.13
N GLY A 51 29.31 -3.13 15.22
CA GLY A 51 28.95 -1.74 15.53
C GLY A 51 27.88 -1.61 16.61
N GLY A 52 26.93 -2.54 16.64
CA GLY A 52 25.88 -2.62 17.65
C GLY A 52 26.39 -2.69 19.09
N VAL A 53 27.58 -3.27 19.32
CA VAL A 53 28.21 -3.35 20.64
C VAL A 53 28.46 -1.95 21.22
N ALA A 54 28.96 -1.03 20.39
CA ALA A 54 29.19 0.34 20.82
C ALA A 54 27.87 1.06 21.15
N ILE A 55 26.83 0.85 20.35
CA ILE A 55 25.50 1.43 20.58
C ILE A 55 24.91 0.93 21.90
N TYR A 56 24.89 -0.40 22.09
CA TYR A 56 24.31 -1.05 23.27
C TYR A 56 24.96 -0.57 24.57
N PHE A 57 26.30 -0.61 24.66
CA PHE A 57 26.99 -0.19 25.88
C PHE A 57 26.88 1.32 26.14
N SER A 58 26.91 2.15 25.11
CA SER A 58 26.71 3.61 25.26
C SER A 58 25.32 3.92 25.79
N PHE A 59 24.31 3.25 25.25
CA PHE A 59 22.93 3.35 25.69
C PHE A 59 22.78 2.93 27.17
N LEU A 60 23.36 1.80 27.59
CA LEU A 60 23.31 1.36 28.98
C LEU A 60 24.03 2.30 29.94
N ILE A 61 25.24 2.76 29.58
CA ILE A 61 26.02 3.70 30.39
C ILE A 61 25.25 5.01 30.57
N SER A 62 24.65 5.55 29.50
CA SER A 62 23.85 6.76 29.59
C SER A 62 22.60 6.61 30.44
N ILE A 63 21.93 5.46 30.40
CA ILE A 63 20.79 5.17 31.29
C ILE A 63 21.26 5.09 32.74
N ALA A 64 22.35 4.38 33.02
CA ALA A 64 22.88 4.25 34.37
C ALA A 64 23.24 5.62 34.95
N ILE A 65 23.93 6.47 34.19
CA ILE A 65 24.26 7.84 34.59
C ILE A 65 22.99 8.65 34.81
N ALA A 66 22.00 8.58 33.92
CA ALA A 66 20.75 9.32 34.06
C ALA A 66 19.97 8.93 35.32
N LEU A 67 19.92 7.63 35.66
CA LEU A 67 19.27 7.14 36.88
C LEU A 67 20.00 7.62 38.14
N VAL A 68 21.33 7.62 38.12
CA VAL A 68 22.16 8.15 39.22
C VAL A 68 21.94 9.65 39.38
N VAL A 69 22.02 10.42 38.29
CA VAL A 69 21.83 11.88 38.32
C VAL A 69 20.41 12.25 38.80
N ASN A 70 19.37 11.54 38.35
CA ASN A 70 17.99 11.75 38.82
C ASN A 70 17.85 11.52 40.33
N ARG A 71 18.57 10.53 40.89
CA ARG A 71 18.56 10.26 42.33
C ARG A 71 19.15 11.42 43.15
N TYR A 72 20.19 12.09 42.65
CA TYR A 72 20.87 13.18 43.36
C TYR A 72 20.22 14.55 43.12
N PHE A 73 19.69 14.79 41.92
CA PHE A 73 19.05 16.04 41.53
C PHE A 73 17.53 15.81 41.39
N ARG A 74 16.79 16.00 42.49
CA ARG A 74 15.33 15.79 42.58
C ARG A 74 14.46 16.71 41.71
N GLU A 75 15.06 17.64 40.95
CA GLU A 75 14.35 18.53 40.01
C GLU A 75 14.09 17.90 38.62
N LEU A 76 14.40 16.60 38.47
CA LEU A 76 14.29 15.87 37.21
C LEU A 76 12.93 15.15 37.09
N PRO A 77 12.50 14.75 35.87
CA PRO A 77 11.20 14.12 35.65
C PRO A 77 11.03 12.92 36.58
N SER A 78 9.78 12.64 36.99
CA SER A 78 9.43 11.50 37.85
C SER A 78 10.27 10.27 37.49
N ALA A 79 11.09 9.82 38.46
CA ALA A 79 12.05 8.78 38.24
C ALA A 79 11.35 7.55 37.63
N PRO A 80 11.82 7.02 36.49
CA PRO A 80 11.18 5.89 35.86
C PRO A 80 11.22 4.67 36.79
N SER A 81 10.14 3.88 36.81
CA SER A 81 10.10 2.64 37.58
C SER A 81 11.21 1.71 37.12
N ILE A 82 12.09 1.34 38.06
CA ILE A 82 13.20 0.42 37.79
C ILE A 82 12.72 -0.91 37.22
N ARG A 83 11.53 -1.35 37.64
CA ARG A 83 10.88 -2.56 37.12
C ARG A 83 10.61 -2.44 35.62
N THR A 84 10.05 -1.32 35.17
CA THR A 84 9.74 -1.10 33.74
C THR A 84 11.01 -0.96 32.91
N VAL A 85 12.07 -0.35 33.46
CA VAL A 85 13.40 -0.33 32.81
C VAL A 85 13.88 -1.76 32.55
N PHE A 86 13.87 -2.64 33.58
CA PHE A 86 14.27 -4.03 33.41
C PHE A 86 13.35 -4.83 32.49
N THR A 87 12.04 -4.54 32.48
CA THR A 87 11.09 -5.17 31.55
C THR A 87 11.53 -5.01 30.09
N ILE A 88 12.13 -3.87 29.72
CA ILE A 88 12.60 -3.62 28.36
C ILE A 88 14.06 -4.08 28.17
N LEU A 89 14.94 -3.76 29.12
CA LEU A 89 16.38 -4.02 28.98
C LEU A 89 16.75 -5.50 29.00
N VAL A 90 16.06 -6.33 29.79
CA VAL A 90 16.38 -7.77 29.87
C VAL A 90 16.11 -8.47 28.52
N PRO A 91 14.90 -8.40 27.92
CA PRO A 91 14.68 -8.98 26.60
C PRO A 91 15.48 -8.26 25.51
N GLY A 92 15.73 -6.94 25.63
CA GLY A 92 16.62 -6.23 24.69
C GLY A 92 18.06 -6.75 24.72
N THR A 93 18.55 -7.11 25.90
CA THR A 93 19.86 -7.75 26.08
C THR A 93 19.88 -9.15 25.46
N LEU A 94 18.81 -9.92 25.61
CA LEU A 94 18.68 -11.23 24.95
C LEU A 94 18.78 -11.09 23.41
N ILE A 95 18.09 -10.11 22.81
CA ILE A 95 18.16 -9.85 21.36
C ILE A 95 19.55 -9.37 20.94
N PHE A 96 20.18 -8.51 21.73
CA PHE A 96 21.54 -8.07 21.46
C PHE A 96 22.54 -9.23 21.47
N LEU A 97 22.44 -10.13 22.46
CA LEU A 97 23.30 -11.31 22.56
C LEU A 97 23.05 -12.30 21.41
N LEU A 98 21.78 -12.49 21.00
CA LEU A 98 21.43 -13.25 19.80
C LEU A 98 22.13 -12.68 18.56
N GLY A 99 22.09 -11.37 18.38
CA GLY A 99 22.74 -10.73 17.24
C GLY A 99 24.27 -10.79 17.29
N ILE A 100 24.89 -10.67 18.47
CA ILE A 100 26.34 -10.93 18.61
C ILE A 100 26.66 -12.37 18.20
N TYR A 101 25.86 -13.31 18.68
CA TYR A 101 26.05 -14.71 18.36
C TYR A 101 25.94 -14.94 16.86
N ASP A 102 24.95 -14.34 16.17
CA ASP A 102 24.80 -14.45 14.73
C ASP A 102 25.92 -13.78 13.92
N ASP A 103 26.38 -12.60 14.36
CA ASP A 103 27.48 -11.87 13.71
C ASP A 103 28.80 -12.68 13.72
N ILE A 104 28.99 -13.52 14.73
CA ILE A 104 30.18 -14.39 14.88
C ILE A 104 29.92 -15.80 14.30
N HIS A 105 28.73 -16.36 14.54
CA HIS A 105 28.30 -17.70 14.15
C HIS A 105 26.93 -17.61 13.46
N PRO A 106 26.89 -17.65 12.12
CA PRO A 106 25.64 -17.52 11.38
C PRO A 106 24.60 -18.56 11.82
N ILE A 107 23.44 -18.08 12.26
CA ILE A 107 22.30 -18.92 12.67
C ILE A 107 21.14 -18.85 11.67
N GLY A 108 20.37 -19.93 11.62
CA GLY A 108 19.20 -20.00 10.75
C GLY A 108 18.08 -19.02 11.14
N PRO A 109 17.18 -18.67 10.20
CA PRO A 109 16.09 -17.73 10.46
C PRO A 109 15.13 -18.24 11.54
N TYR A 110 14.85 -19.54 11.60
CA TYR A 110 13.92 -20.11 12.58
C TYR A 110 14.39 -19.95 14.03
N THR A 111 15.69 -20.12 14.29
CA THR A 111 16.25 -19.91 15.63
C THR A 111 16.21 -18.43 16.02
N LYS A 112 16.45 -17.51 15.08
CA LYS A 112 16.29 -16.07 15.32
C LYS A 112 14.86 -15.73 15.70
N PHE A 113 13.87 -16.20 14.93
CA PHE A 113 12.46 -15.97 15.22
C PHE A 113 12.02 -16.55 16.57
N ALA A 114 12.51 -17.75 16.93
CA ALA A 114 12.17 -18.36 18.22
C ALA A 114 12.66 -17.51 19.40
N VAL A 115 13.91 -17.04 19.38
CA VAL A 115 14.47 -16.18 20.44
C VAL A 115 13.77 -14.81 20.48
N GLN A 116 13.44 -14.25 19.31
CA GLN A 116 12.64 -13.03 19.23
C GLN A 116 11.23 -13.20 19.81
N ALA A 117 10.59 -14.35 19.59
CA ALA A 117 9.27 -14.65 20.15
C ALA A 117 9.32 -14.79 21.67
N VAL A 118 10.40 -15.37 22.21
CA VAL A 118 10.65 -15.41 23.66
C VAL A 118 10.80 -14.00 24.22
N ALA A 119 11.63 -13.16 23.60
CA ALA A 119 11.81 -11.76 24.03
C ALA A 119 10.51 -10.96 23.99
N ALA A 120 9.69 -11.14 22.93
CA ALA A 120 8.38 -10.52 22.81
C ALA A 120 7.39 -11.02 23.89
N SER A 121 7.44 -12.31 24.22
CA SER A 121 6.63 -12.89 25.30
C SER A 121 7.03 -12.34 26.68
N MET A 122 8.32 -12.05 26.89
CA MET A 122 8.80 -11.37 28.11
C MET A 122 8.26 -9.95 28.23
N LEU A 123 8.25 -9.17 27.12
CA LEU A 123 7.61 -7.84 27.09
C LEU A 123 6.13 -7.94 27.43
N PHE A 124 5.43 -8.90 26.81
CA PHE A 124 4.02 -9.15 27.08
C PHE A 124 3.81 -9.46 28.56
N ALA A 125 4.55 -10.42 29.14
CA ALA A 125 4.46 -10.75 30.56
C ALA A 125 4.70 -9.53 31.47
N GLY A 126 5.67 -8.69 31.10
CA GLY A 126 6.02 -7.44 31.80
C GLY A 126 5.01 -6.29 31.67
N GLY A 127 3.94 -6.46 30.88
CA GLY A 127 2.84 -5.51 30.77
C GLY A 127 2.78 -4.72 29.47
N LEU A 128 3.79 -4.83 28.60
CA LEU A 128 3.82 -4.18 27.29
C LEU A 128 3.06 -5.05 26.28
N ARG A 129 1.73 -4.88 26.23
CA ARG A 129 0.79 -5.75 25.51
C ARG A 129 -0.10 -4.97 24.56
N ILE A 130 -0.36 -5.54 23.39
CA ILE A 130 -1.43 -5.07 22.50
C ILE A 130 -2.72 -5.82 22.87
N LEU A 131 -3.53 -5.23 23.76
CA LEU A 131 -4.85 -5.75 24.13
C LEU A 131 -6.00 -4.91 23.58
N ASN A 132 -5.75 -3.62 23.32
CA ASN A 132 -6.75 -2.69 22.82
C ASN A 132 -6.32 -2.24 21.43
N LEU A 133 -7.10 -2.61 20.41
CA LEU A 133 -6.93 -2.10 19.06
C LEU A 133 -8.19 -1.34 18.66
N PRO A 134 -8.03 -0.12 18.10
CA PRO A 134 -9.14 0.56 17.49
C PRO A 134 -9.37 -0.11 16.14
N VAL A 135 -10.40 -0.94 16.04
CA VAL A 135 -10.84 -1.43 14.74
C VAL A 135 -11.68 -0.32 14.11
N LEU A 136 -11.69 -0.25 12.77
CA LEU A 136 -12.52 0.71 12.00
C LEU A 136 -14.01 0.71 12.40
N PHE A 137 -14.47 -0.31 13.15
CA PHE A 137 -15.85 -0.50 13.63
C PHE A 137 -15.99 -0.48 15.16
N GLY A 138 -15.00 0.05 15.90
CA GLY A 138 -15.03 0.18 17.35
C GLY A 138 -13.77 -0.33 18.05
N ALA A 139 -13.53 0.14 19.27
CA ALA A 139 -12.45 -0.39 20.10
C ALA A 139 -12.80 -1.82 20.54
N GLN A 140 -11.97 -2.79 20.14
CA GLN A 140 -12.11 -4.18 20.58
C GLN A 140 -11.06 -4.47 21.64
N HIS A 141 -11.50 -5.02 22.77
CA HIS A 141 -10.61 -5.49 23.82
C HIS A 141 -10.34 -6.99 23.60
N PHE A 142 -9.12 -7.32 23.23
CA PHE A 142 -8.69 -8.69 23.00
C PHE A 142 -8.33 -9.40 24.30
N THR A 143 -8.63 -10.69 24.38
CA THR A 143 -8.10 -11.58 25.42
C THR A 143 -6.59 -11.80 25.22
N TRP A 144 -5.91 -12.26 26.26
CA TRP A 144 -4.47 -12.53 26.20
C TRP A 144 -4.11 -13.56 25.10
N THR A 145 -5.01 -14.49 24.77
CA THR A 145 -4.84 -15.50 23.72
C THR A 145 -4.67 -14.90 22.33
N VAL A 146 -5.29 -13.75 22.07
CA VAL A 146 -5.16 -13.00 20.80
C VAL A 146 -4.11 -11.91 20.92
N GLY A 147 -4.06 -11.21 22.05
CA GLY A 147 -3.11 -10.12 22.28
C GLY A 147 -1.65 -10.57 22.31
N LEU A 148 -1.36 -11.79 22.81
CA LEU A 148 0.01 -12.31 22.83
C LEU A 148 0.55 -12.55 21.41
N PRO A 149 -0.13 -13.31 20.52
CA PRO A 149 0.29 -13.43 19.12
C PRO A 149 0.45 -12.10 18.40
N ILE A 150 -0.47 -11.15 18.61
CA ILE A 150 -0.38 -9.81 17.98
C ILE A 150 0.88 -9.07 18.47
N THR A 151 1.16 -9.12 19.76
CA THR A 151 2.36 -8.49 20.35
C THR A 151 3.64 -9.15 19.83
N ILE A 152 3.67 -10.48 19.73
CA ILE A 152 4.78 -11.23 19.13
C ILE A 152 4.98 -10.79 17.68
N VAL A 153 3.94 -10.81 16.85
CA VAL A 153 4.00 -10.41 15.45
C VAL A 153 4.50 -8.97 15.31
N TRP A 154 4.03 -8.04 16.14
CA TRP A 154 4.51 -6.66 16.15
C TRP A 154 6.02 -6.58 16.43
N VAL A 155 6.50 -7.25 17.49
CA VAL A 155 7.92 -7.22 17.87
C VAL A 155 8.79 -7.85 16.79
N LEU A 156 8.40 -9.02 16.28
CA LEU A 156 9.12 -9.69 15.20
C LEU A 156 9.14 -8.83 13.93
N ALA A 157 7.99 -8.29 13.51
CA ALA A 157 7.89 -7.51 12.28
C ALA A 157 8.79 -6.28 12.32
N ILE A 158 8.72 -5.47 13.38
CA ILE A 158 9.54 -4.26 13.49
C ILE A 158 11.03 -4.60 13.67
N THR A 159 11.36 -5.59 14.49
CA THR A 159 12.76 -6.01 14.71
C THR A 159 13.43 -6.45 13.41
N ASN A 160 12.76 -7.32 12.64
CA ASN A 160 13.32 -7.80 11.38
C ASN A 160 13.25 -6.75 10.26
N ALA A 161 12.29 -5.82 10.30
CA ALA A 161 12.24 -4.73 9.33
C ALA A 161 13.49 -3.85 9.39
N PHE A 162 14.00 -3.53 10.58
CA PHE A 162 15.24 -2.78 10.75
C PHE A 162 16.49 -3.59 10.38
N ASN A 163 16.49 -4.90 10.67
CA ASN A 163 17.57 -5.80 10.22
C ASN A 163 17.63 -5.92 8.69
N LEU A 164 16.48 -5.98 8.01
CA LEU A 164 16.42 -6.14 6.56
C LEU A 164 16.95 -4.92 5.78
N ILE A 165 16.78 -3.70 6.33
CA ILE A 165 17.31 -2.48 5.69
C ILE A 165 18.80 -2.23 5.98
N ASP A 166 19.46 -3.07 6.81
CA ASP A 166 20.89 -2.99 7.13
C ASP A 166 21.79 -3.56 6.00
N GLY A 167 21.43 -3.26 4.75
CA GLY A 167 22.16 -3.67 3.55
C GLY A 167 23.10 -2.60 2.98
N LEU A 168 22.97 -1.34 3.44
CA LEU A 168 23.79 -0.22 3.01
C LEU A 168 24.37 0.56 4.20
N ASP A 169 25.58 1.08 4.03
CA ASP A 169 26.26 2.00 4.95
C ASP A 169 25.37 3.13 5.45
N GLY A 170 25.15 3.18 6.77
CA GLY A 170 24.36 4.22 7.41
C GLY A 170 22.86 4.04 7.29
N LEU A 171 22.33 3.23 6.36
CA LEU A 171 20.91 3.21 6.05
C LEU A 171 20.04 2.83 7.24
N ALA A 172 20.31 1.67 7.86
CA ALA A 172 19.53 1.19 9.00
C ALA A 172 19.65 2.12 10.21
N ALA A 173 20.88 2.50 10.57
CA ALA A 173 21.13 3.40 11.70
C ALA A 173 20.49 4.79 11.50
N GLY A 174 20.57 5.36 10.29
CA GLY A 174 19.97 6.65 9.99
C GLY A 174 18.45 6.60 9.94
N SER A 175 17.85 5.57 9.33
CA SER A 175 16.40 5.38 9.36
C SER A 175 15.90 5.21 10.80
N ALA A 176 16.59 4.40 11.60
CA ALA A 176 16.29 4.24 13.02
C ALA A 176 16.44 5.53 13.83
N LEU A 177 17.38 6.42 13.48
CA LEU A 177 17.51 7.73 14.13
C LEU A 177 16.24 8.56 13.95
N PHE A 178 15.71 8.66 12.72
CA PHE A 178 14.47 9.40 12.45
C PHE A 178 13.31 8.82 13.25
N SER A 179 13.14 7.49 13.24
CA SER A 179 12.10 6.82 14.02
C SER A 179 12.29 7.04 15.53
N THR A 180 13.52 6.97 16.05
CA THR A 180 13.83 7.18 17.47
C THR A 180 13.50 8.61 17.89
N VAL A 181 13.80 9.61 17.05
CA VAL A 181 13.46 11.01 17.30
C VAL A 181 11.95 11.22 17.36
N VAL A 182 11.17 10.58 16.47
CA VAL A 182 9.70 10.63 16.57
C VAL A 182 9.22 10.05 17.88
N VAL A 183 9.67 8.84 18.25
CA VAL A 183 9.23 8.20 19.50
C VAL A 183 9.64 9.06 20.71
N PHE A 184 10.81 9.72 20.68
CA PHE A 184 11.23 10.68 21.70
C PHE A 184 10.27 11.87 21.80
N VAL A 185 9.96 12.53 20.67
CA VAL A 185 9.06 13.68 20.64
C VAL A 185 7.69 13.27 21.19
N VAL A 186 7.11 12.17 20.69
CA VAL A 186 5.85 11.62 21.18
C VAL A 186 5.90 11.36 22.68
N ALA A 187 6.97 10.74 23.17
CA ALA A 187 7.13 10.46 24.60
C ALA A 187 7.19 11.73 25.46
N VAL A 188 7.83 12.79 24.98
CA VAL A 188 7.85 14.09 25.66
C VAL A 188 6.44 14.69 25.71
N PHE A 189 5.70 14.66 24.60
CA PHE A 189 4.32 15.15 24.54
C PHE A 189 3.36 14.33 25.41
N SER A 190 3.55 13.01 25.50
CA SER A 190 2.75 12.12 26.35
C SER A 190 3.20 12.08 27.81
N GLY A 191 4.23 12.86 28.19
CA GLY A 191 4.76 12.89 29.56
C GLY A 191 5.44 11.59 30.01
N SER A 192 5.86 10.74 29.08
CA SER A 192 6.54 9.47 29.39
C SER A 192 8.03 9.69 29.59
N SER A 193 8.44 9.93 30.85
CA SER A 193 9.85 10.14 31.24
C SER A 193 10.75 8.96 30.89
N LEU A 194 10.27 7.73 31.11
CA LEU A 194 10.98 6.49 30.76
C LEU A 194 11.27 6.42 29.26
N VAL A 195 10.23 6.50 28.41
CA VAL A 195 10.41 6.37 26.97
C VAL A 195 11.29 7.50 26.45
N SER A 196 11.09 8.73 26.92
CA SER A 196 11.91 9.89 26.57
C SER A 196 13.40 9.66 26.87
N LEU A 197 13.70 9.14 28.07
CA LEU A 197 15.06 8.82 28.50
C LEU A 197 15.71 7.75 27.61
N LEU A 198 14.99 6.66 27.33
CA LEU A 198 15.50 5.55 26.53
C LEU A 198 15.71 6.01 25.08
N THR A 199 14.73 6.66 24.45
CA THR A 199 14.86 7.12 23.05
C THR A 199 15.95 8.16 22.88
N ILE A 200 16.10 9.12 23.80
CA ILE A 200 17.13 10.16 23.64
C ILE A 200 18.55 9.59 23.82
N SER A 201 18.70 8.61 24.73
CA SER A 201 19.95 7.86 24.90
C SER A 201 20.26 7.05 23.64
N LEU A 202 19.26 6.36 23.08
CA LEU A 202 19.43 5.57 21.85
C LEU A 202 19.76 6.46 20.66
N ALA A 203 19.08 7.60 20.50
CA ALA A 203 19.37 8.57 19.44
C ALA A 203 20.81 9.09 19.52
N GLY A 204 21.28 9.45 20.71
CA GLY A 204 22.67 9.86 20.92
C GLY A 204 23.65 8.75 20.53
N ALA A 205 23.39 7.51 20.96
CA ALA A 205 24.23 6.36 20.64
C ALA A 205 24.30 6.10 19.13
N ILE A 206 23.16 6.18 18.43
CA ILE A 206 23.06 6.02 16.99
C ILE A 206 23.85 7.13 16.27
N VAL A 207 23.72 8.39 16.68
CA VAL A 207 24.46 9.51 16.07
C VAL A 207 25.97 9.36 16.24
N GLY A 208 26.43 8.97 17.44
CA GLY A 208 27.85 8.71 17.70
C GLY A 208 28.42 7.60 16.82
N PHE A 209 27.63 6.55 16.57
CA PHE A 209 28.00 5.43 15.71
C PHE A 209 27.97 5.79 14.22
N LEU A 210 26.96 6.55 13.77
CA LEU A 210 26.76 6.95 12.38
C LEU A 210 27.98 7.64 11.78
N ARG A 211 28.78 8.35 12.57
CA ARG A 211 30.02 8.97 12.12
C ARG A 211 31.01 7.96 11.49
N PHE A 212 30.99 6.71 11.93
CA PHE A 212 31.86 5.63 11.46
C PHE A 212 31.18 4.69 10.46
N ASN A 213 29.85 4.69 10.41
CA ASN A 213 29.04 3.80 9.59
C ASN A 213 28.50 4.48 8.32
N PHE A 214 28.43 5.81 8.26
CA PHE A 214 28.01 6.53 7.06
C PHE A 214 29.03 6.38 5.92
N SER A 215 28.53 6.21 4.69
CA SER A 215 29.35 5.86 3.53
C SER A 215 30.50 6.86 3.26
N PRO A 216 31.77 6.41 3.24
CA PRO A 216 32.24 5.03 3.25
C PRO A 216 32.36 4.50 4.68
N ALA A 217 31.72 3.36 4.97
CA ALA A 217 31.75 2.78 6.32
C ALA A 217 33.13 2.28 6.73
N THR A 218 33.44 2.40 8.02
CA THR A 218 34.64 1.83 8.66
C THR A 218 34.30 0.69 9.63
N ILE A 219 33.00 0.49 9.90
CA ILE A 219 32.44 -0.57 10.73
C ILE A 219 30.96 -0.74 10.36
N PHE A 220 30.51 -1.98 10.24
CA PHE A 220 29.10 -2.31 10.02
C PHE A 220 28.32 -2.36 11.33
N LEU A 221 27.02 -2.09 11.25
CA LEU A 221 26.11 -2.16 12.39
C LEU A 221 26.02 -3.59 12.93
N GLY A 222 25.88 -4.56 12.03
CA GLY A 222 25.77 -5.98 12.35
C GLY A 222 24.39 -6.36 12.86
N ASP A 223 24.12 -7.66 12.93
CA ASP A 223 22.87 -8.20 13.46
C ASP A 223 22.70 -7.83 14.93
N CYS A 224 23.80 -7.74 15.71
CA CYS A 224 23.77 -7.25 17.10
C CYS A 224 23.16 -5.85 17.22
N GLY A 225 23.46 -4.96 16.28
CA GLY A 225 22.98 -3.58 16.29
C GLY A 225 21.58 -3.43 15.71
N SER A 226 21.36 -4.00 14.53
CA SER A 226 20.09 -3.82 13.82
C SER A 226 18.93 -4.53 14.51
N LEU A 227 19.12 -5.74 15.03
CA LEU A 227 18.11 -6.43 15.84
C LEU A 227 17.84 -5.71 17.15
N PHE A 228 18.89 -5.24 17.85
CA PHE A 228 18.73 -4.50 19.10
C PHE A 228 17.95 -3.19 18.88
N ILE A 229 18.33 -2.39 17.89
CA ILE A 229 17.66 -1.13 17.58
C ILE A 229 16.19 -1.37 17.20
N GLY A 230 15.92 -2.34 16.32
CA GLY A 230 14.56 -2.67 15.91
C GLY A 230 13.69 -3.16 17.08
N PHE A 231 14.25 -4.01 17.95
CA PHE A 231 13.57 -4.45 19.16
C PHE A 231 13.28 -3.29 20.12
N MET A 232 14.27 -2.42 20.36
CA MET A 232 14.10 -1.25 21.24
C MET A 232 13.02 -0.32 20.71
N LEU A 233 13.02 0.01 19.41
CA LEU A 233 11.99 0.84 18.81
C LEU A 233 10.59 0.21 18.91
N SER A 234 10.49 -1.11 18.71
CA SER A 234 9.24 -1.84 18.89
C SER A 234 8.73 -1.78 20.34
N ALA A 235 9.59 -2.04 21.32
CA ALA A 235 9.24 -2.02 22.74
C ALA A 235 8.88 -0.61 23.23
N LEU A 236 9.63 0.41 22.81
CA LEU A 236 9.40 1.80 23.18
C LEU A 236 8.11 2.36 22.55
N ALA A 237 7.78 1.92 21.32
CA ALA A 237 6.49 2.21 20.71
C ALA A 237 5.33 1.57 21.49
N LEU A 238 5.48 0.31 21.94
CA LEU A 238 4.47 -0.35 22.78
C LEU A 238 4.25 0.38 24.11
N GLU A 239 5.32 0.76 24.81
CA GLU A 239 5.24 1.50 26.06
C GLU A 239 4.61 2.90 25.86
N GLY A 240 5.00 3.61 24.80
CA GLY A 240 4.43 4.92 24.47
C GLY A 240 2.94 4.84 24.10
N ALA A 241 2.54 3.78 23.42
CA ALA A 241 1.17 3.54 22.97
C ALA A 241 0.17 3.42 24.14
N GLN A 242 0.60 2.96 25.32
CA GLN A 242 -0.28 2.78 26.48
C GLN A 242 -0.85 4.09 27.05
N LYS A 243 -0.22 5.23 26.74
CA LYS A 243 -0.60 6.55 27.27
C LYS A 243 -1.30 7.45 26.24
N ALA A 244 -1.44 6.99 25.00
CA ALA A 244 -2.00 7.76 23.90
C ALA A 244 -3.40 7.24 23.50
N PRO A 245 -4.25 8.08 22.88
CA PRO A 245 -5.47 7.59 22.23
C PRO A 245 -5.12 6.46 21.25
N THR A 246 -5.89 5.37 21.27
CA THR A 246 -5.49 4.10 20.64
C THR A 246 -5.16 4.21 19.14
N ILE A 247 -5.84 5.09 18.40
CA ILE A 247 -5.57 5.30 16.97
C ILE A 247 -4.20 5.95 16.75
N VAL A 248 -3.91 7.00 17.52
CA VAL A 248 -2.63 7.73 17.48
C VAL A 248 -1.49 6.82 17.94
N ALA A 249 -1.76 6.01 18.97
CA ALA A 249 -0.84 5.05 19.57
C ALA A 249 -0.33 4.00 18.55
N VAL A 250 -1.14 3.61 17.58
CA VAL A 250 -0.77 2.66 16.52
C VAL A 250 -0.25 3.38 15.27
N ALA A 251 -0.91 4.46 14.86
CA ALA A 251 -0.59 5.12 13.60
C ALA A 251 0.79 5.79 13.62
N ILE A 252 1.19 6.45 14.71
CA ILE A 252 2.48 7.14 14.77
C ILE A 252 3.66 6.17 14.63
N PRO A 253 3.75 5.07 15.40
CA PRO A 253 4.84 4.10 15.21
C PRO A 253 4.84 3.49 13.81
N VAL A 254 3.68 3.07 13.28
CA VAL A 254 3.59 2.47 11.94
C VAL A 254 4.09 3.43 10.85
N VAL A 255 3.69 4.70 10.91
CA VAL A 255 4.13 5.70 9.92
C VAL A 255 5.61 6.05 10.13
N SER A 256 6.09 6.21 11.37
CA SER A 256 7.48 6.58 11.64
C SER A 256 8.49 5.46 11.32
N PHE A 257 8.06 4.20 11.34
CA PHE A 257 8.82 3.04 10.85
C PHE A 257 8.57 2.76 9.36
N GLY A 258 7.98 3.71 8.64
CA GLY A 258 7.42 3.51 7.31
C GLY A 258 8.42 3.00 6.27
N LEU A 259 9.68 3.45 6.27
CA LEU A 259 10.69 2.91 5.35
C LEU A 259 11.00 1.41 5.63
N PRO A 260 11.41 1.00 6.85
CA PRO A 260 11.60 -0.42 7.17
C PRO A 260 10.37 -1.29 6.88
N ILE A 261 9.18 -0.81 7.25
CA ILE A 261 7.92 -1.53 7.00
C ILE A 261 7.65 -1.66 5.51
N LEU A 262 7.85 -0.58 4.74
CA LEU A 262 7.67 -0.58 3.29
C LEU A 262 8.61 -1.58 2.61
N GLU A 263 9.89 -1.57 2.96
CA GLU A 263 10.88 -2.52 2.43
C GLU A 263 10.43 -3.97 2.67
N THR A 264 10.07 -4.29 3.92
CA THR A 264 9.62 -5.64 4.30
C THR A 264 8.35 -6.03 3.57
N THR A 265 7.38 -5.12 3.49
CA THR A 265 6.09 -5.35 2.82
C THR A 265 6.27 -5.58 1.32
N LEU A 266 7.09 -4.77 0.65
CA LEU A 266 7.38 -4.93 -0.77
C LEU A 266 8.11 -6.23 -1.06
N SER A 267 9.07 -6.61 -0.21
CA SER A 267 9.79 -7.89 -0.32
C SER A 267 8.82 -9.08 -0.20
N VAL A 268 7.97 -9.10 0.82
CA VAL A 268 6.97 -10.16 1.03
C VAL A 268 5.99 -10.20 -0.16
N LEU A 269 5.44 -9.06 -0.56
CA LEU A 269 4.46 -9.00 -1.63
C LEU A 269 5.04 -9.45 -2.97
N ARG A 270 6.26 -9.00 -3.33
CA ARG A 270 6.98 -9.45 -4.52
C ARG A 270 7.12 -10.97 -4.55
N ARG A 271 7.52 -11.57 -3.43
CA ARG A 271 7.73 -13.02 -3.32
C ARG A 271 6.43 -13.80 -3.47
N LEU A 272 5.36 -13.33 -2.86
CA LEU A 272 4.04 -13.94 -2.99
C LEU A 272 3.55 -13.90 -4.45
N ILE A 273 3.74 -12.78 -5.14
CA ILE A 273 3.39 -12.65 -6.57
C ILE A 273 4.22 -13.61 -7.43
N SER A 274 5.50 -13.73 -7.12
CA SER A 274 6.44 -14.59 -7.86
C SER A 274 6.42 -16.07 -7.44
N GLY A 275 5.54 -16.46 -6.50
CA GLY A 275 5.46 -17.84 -5.98
C GLY A 275 6.73 -18.32 -5.24
N LYS A 276 7.60 -17.40 -4.81
CA LYS A 276 8.85 -17.72 -4.11
C LYS A 276 8.61 -17.83 -2.59
N PRO A 277 9.35 -18.71 -1.88
CA PRO A 277 9.26 -18.77 -0.43
C PRO A 277 9.59 -17.42 0.23
N VAL A 278 8.83 -17.03 1.26
CA VAL A 278 8.97 -15.72 1.92
C VAL A 278 10.30 -15.60 2.69
N PHE A 279 10.84 -16.71 3.20
CA PHE A 279 11.98 -16.72 4.15
C PHE A 279 13.35 -17.01 3.52
N THR A 280 13.50 -16.92 2.19
CA THR A 280 14.81 -17.05 1.53
C THR A 280 15.51 -15.69 1.42
N ALA A 281 16.84 -15.65 1.28
CA ALA A 281 17.57 -14.38 1.11
C ALA A 281 17.08 -13.60 -0.13
N ASP A 282 17.02 -12.27 -0.04
CA ASP A 282 16.60 -11.38 -1.13
C ASP A 282 17.75 -10.49 -1.60
N ARG A 283 17.71 -10.08 -2.87
CA ARG A 283 18.63 -9.12 -3.49
C ARG A 283 17.90 -8.02 -4.25
N GLU A 284 16.59 -7.92 -4.11
CA GLU A 284 15.75 -6.95 -4.82
C GLU A 284 15.14 -5.91 -3.89
N HIS A 285 15.87 -5.56 -2.83
CA HIS A 285 15.49 -4.49 -1.91
C HIS A 285 15.41 -3.12 -2.61
N ILE A 286 14.70 -2.16 -2.03
CA ILE A 286 14.53 -0.81 -2.60
C ILE A 286 15.89 -0.19 -2.92
N HIS A 287 16.84 -0.35 -2.01
CA HIS A 287 18.19 0.19 -2.18
C HIS A 287 18.93 -0.44 -3.36
N HIS A 288 18.76 -1.75 -3.63
CA HIS A 288 19.34 -2.40 -4.80
C HIS A 288 18.72 -1.89 -6.11
N LYS A 289 17.41 -1.65 -6.14
CA LYS A 289 16.75 -1.06 -7.32
C LYS A 289 17.24 0.35 -7.60
N LEU A 290 17.41 1.19 -6.57
CA LEU A 290 17.98 2.53 -6.74
C LEU A 290 19.43 2.51 -7.24
N LEU A 291 20.25 1.55 -6.79
CA LEU A 291 21.59 1.33 -7.33
C LEU A 291 21.56 0.88 -8.80
N GLN A 292 20.63 -0.01 -9.17
CA GLN A 292 20.43 -0.46 -10.56
C GLN A 292 19.99 0.67 -11.49
N LEU A 293 19.32 1.71 -10.97
CA LEU A 293 19.00 2.94 -11.70
C LEU A 293 20.22 3.87 -11.89
N GLY A 294 21.42 3.48 -11.46
CA GLY A 294 22.67 4.23 -11.65
C GLY A 294 22.98 5.23 -10.53
N MET A 295 22.26 5.20 -9.41
CA MET A 295 22.60 6.03 -8.24
C MET A 295 23.83 5.48 -7.51
N SER A 296 24.71 6.37 -7.04
CA SER A 296 25.81 5.98 -6.13
C SER A 296 25.29 5.65 -4.72
N HIS A 297 25.98 4.79 -3.97
CA HIS A 297 25.64 4.43 -2.58
C HIS A 297 25.24 5.61 -1.69
N ARG A 298 26.07 6.67 -1.64
CA ARG A 298 25.78 7.88 -0.86
C ARG A 298 24.46 8.54 -1.26
N LYS A 299 24.19 8.65 -2.56
CA LYS A 299 22.94 9.22 -3.08
C LYS A 299 21.73 8.39 -2.65
N VAL A 300 21.82 7.06 -2.75
CA VAL A 300 20.75 6.15 -2.32
C VAL A 300 20.44 6.34 -0.84
N VAL A 301 21.47 6.37 0.02
CA VAL A 301 21.29 6.56 1.46
C VAL A 301 20.65 7.92 1.77
N ILE A 302 21.10 9.01 1.13
CA ILE A 302 20.52 10.35 1.32
C ILE A 302 19.04 10.40 0.87
N VAL A 303 18.70 9.78 -0.26
CA VAL A 303 17.30 9.69 -0.72
C VAL A 303 16.45 8.92 0.28
N LEU A 304 16.94 7.79 0.78
CA LEU A 304 16.21 6.99 1.76
C LEU A 304 16.13 7.65 3.16
N TYR A 305 17.11 8.50 3.51
CA TYR A 305 17.01 9.38 4.67
C TYR A 305 15.93 10.44 4.48
N ALA A 306 15.84 11.06 3.29
CA ALA A 306 14.78 12.01 2.99
C ALA A 306 13.39 11.34 3.06
N VAL A 307 13.26 10.12 2.54
CA VAL A 307 12.04 9.31 2.68
C VAL A 307 11.73 9.04 4.15
N SER A 308 12.71 8.59 4.94
CA SER A 308 12.54 8.36 6.39
C SER A 308 12.14 9.63 7.13
N ALA A 309 12.70 10.78 6.77
CA ALA A 309 12.36 12.08 7.33
C ALA A 309 10.93 12.50 6.97
N ILE A 310 10.47 12.25 5.74
CA ILE A 310 9.08 12.51 5.33
C ILE A 310 8.11 11.64 6.15
N PHE A 311 8.38 10.33 6.28
CA PHE A 311 7.61 9.44 7.14
C PHE A 311 7.59 9.94 8.60
N ALA A 312 8.75 10.34 9.14
CA ALA A 312 8.85 10.89 10.48
C ALA A 312 8.02 12.18 10.66
N LEU A 313 8.13 13.14 9.75
CA LEU A 313 7.37 14.39 9.80
C LEU A 313 5.86 14.16 9.70
N LEU A 314 5.43 13.30 8.76
CA LEU A 314 4.02 12.95 8.60
C LEU A 314 3.48 12.22 9.83
N SER A 315 4.30 11.40 10.49
CA SER A 315 3.90 10.76 11.76
C SER A 315 3.72 11.76 12.89
N LEU A 316 4.56 12.80 12.98
CA LEU A 316 4.41 13.85 13.99
C LEU A 316 3.18 14.72 13.77
N PHE A 317 2.74 14.90 12.52
CA PHE A 317 1.50 15.59 12.21
C PHE A 317 0.26 14.92 12.83
N LEU A 318 0.32 13.61 13.11
CA LEU A 318 -0.74 12.86 13.77
C LEU A 318 -0.85 13.13 15.28
N LEU A 319 0.09 13.88 15.88
CA LEU A 319 -0.02 14.31 17.28
C LEU A 319 -1.16 15.32 17.50
N TRP A 320 -1.58 16.03 16.44
CA TRP A 320 -2.74 16.92 16.46
C TRP A 320 -3.86 16.33 15.59
N PRO A 321 -4.61 15.33 16.10
CA PRO A 321 -5.67 14.69 15.34
C PRO A 321 -6.86 15.64 15.18
N ALA A 322 -6.85 16.48 14.14
CA ALA A 322 -8.08 17.05 13.58
C ALA A 322 -8.73 15.99 12.68
N GLY A 323 -10.07 15.93 12.60
CA GLY A 323 -10.83 14.84 11.98
C GLY A 323 -10.22 14.20 10.71
N PRO A 324 -9.89 14.98 9.65
CA PRO A 324 -9.37 14.42 8.39
C PRO A 324 -7.84 14.17 8.36
N THR A 325 -7.08 14.46 9.44
CA THR A 325 -5.61 14.42 9.42
C THR A 325 -5.04 13.03 9.14
N LEU A 326 -5.58 11.99 9.77
CA LEU A 326 -5.16 10.61 9.52
C LEU A 326 -5.41 10.21 8.06
N GLY A 327 -6.60 10.51 7.53
CA GLY A 327 -6.95 10.22 6.15
C GLY A 327 -6.04 10.94 5.15
N LEU A 328 -5.73 12.21 5.42
CA LEU A 328 -4.81 13.00 4.61
C LEU A 328 -3.39 12.43 4.63
N VAL A 329 -2.86 12.10 5.82
CA VAL A 329 -1.52 11.49 5.97
C VAL A 329 -1.46 10.17 5.22
N LEU A 330 -2.45 9.29 5.38
CA LEU A 330 -2.51 8.01 4.67
C LEU A 330 -2.65 8.20 3.16
N ALA A 331 -3.41 9.19 2.69
CA ALA A 331 -3.54 9.49 1.26
C ALA A 331 -2.23 10.00 0.65
N VAL A 332 -1.53 10.91 1.33
CA VAL A 332 -0.22 11.43 0.90
C VAL A 332 0.82 10.31 0.86
N LEU A 333 0.88 9.50 1.93
CA LEU A 333 1.78 8.35 1.99
C LEU A 333 1.46 7.31 0.91
N GLY A 334 0.19 6.94 0.77
CA GLY A 334 -0.26 5.97 -0.23
C GLY A 334 0.08 6.44 -1.65
N THR A 335 -0.14 7.71 -1.95
CA THR A 335 0.22 8.32 -3.24
C THR A 335 1.73 8.33 -3.45
N GLY A 336 2.51 8.74 -2.44
CA GLY A 336 3.97 8.75 -2.51
C GLY A 336 4.58 7.37 -2.69
N VAL A 337 4.11 6.37 -1.94
CA VAL A 337 4.51 4.96 -2.07
C VAL A 337 4.13 4.43 -3.45
N TRP A 338 2.91 4.72 -3.92
CA TRP A 338 2.46 4.32 -5.25
C TRP A 338 3.37 4.85 -6.35
N PHE A 339 3.67 6.15 -6.36
CA PHE A 339 4.61 6.73 -7.30
C PHE A 339 6.02 6.12 -7.14
N GLY A 340 6.51 5.95 -5.92
CA GLY A 340 7.81 5.34 -5.65
C GLY A 340 7.93 3.93 -6.24
N VAL A 341 6.94 3.07 -5.99
CA VAL A 341 6.90 1.70 -6.52
C VAL A 341 6.87 1.68 -8.05
N GLN A 342 6.16 2.61 -8.68
CA GLN A 342 6.14 2.73 -10.15
C GLN A 342 7.52 3.12 -10.72
N HIS A 343 8.24 4.02 -10.06
CA HIS A 343 9.56 4.46 -10.52
C HIS A 343 10.66 3.42 -10.28
N LEU A 344 10.49 2.52 -9.30
CA LEU A 344 11.47 1.47 -8.99
C LEU A 344 11.46 0.33 -10.04
N GLY A 345 10.48 0.27 -10.93
CA GLY A 345 10.50 -0.65 -12.07
C GLY A 345 10.42 -2.14 -11.71
N TYR A 346 9.74 -2.48 -10.61
CA TYR A 346 9.47 -3.87 -10.25
C TYR A 346 8.60 -4.57 -11.30
N LEU A 347 9.07 -5.70 -11.82
CA LEU A 347 8.41 -6.45 -12.90
C LEU A 347 7.11 -7.10 -12.42
N GLU A 348 7.08 -7.59 -11.19
CA GLU A 348 5.94 -8.26 -10.57
C GLU A 348 4.71 -7.35 -10.50
N PHE A 349 4.91 -6.09 -10.12
CA PHE A 349 3.83 -5.10 -10.08
C PHE A 349 3.40 -4.68 -11.49
N GLY A 350 4.30 -4.74 -12.48
CA GLY A 350 3.97 -4.53 -13.88
C GLY A 350 3.05 -5.61 -14.46
N GLU A 351 3.28 -6.88 -14.12
CA GLU A 351 2.40 -7.99 -14.53
C GLU A 351 1.03 -7.92 -13.82
N LEU A 352 1.01 -7.66 -12.51
CA LEU A 352 -0.23 -7.45 -11.76
C LEU A 352 -1.09 -6.34 -12.38
N ARG A 353 -0.47 -5.23 -12.76
CA ARG A 353 -1.17 -4.11 -13.41
C ARG A 353 -1.76 -4.54 -14.76
N ARG A 354 -1.01 -5.30 -15.57
CA ARG A 354 -1.50 -5.84 -16.85
C ARG A 354 -2.68 -6.78 -16.67
N VAL A 355 -2.64 -7.65 -15.66
CA VAL A 355 -3.77 -8.53 -15.33
C VAL A 355 -4.98 -7.70 -14.87
N ALA A 356 -4.79 -6.73 -13.98
CA ALA A 356 -5.88 -5.89 -13.49
C ALA A 356 -6.56 -5.11 -14.63
N GLN A 357 -5.76 -4.57 -15.57
CA GLN A 357 -6.27 -3.89 -16.76
C GLN A 357 -7.11 -4.83 -17.64
N ARG A 358 -6.62 -6.05 -17.92
CA ARG A 358 -7.38 -7.05 -18.68
C ARG A 358 -8.69 -7.43 -18.00
N THR A 359 -8.69 -7.61 -16.68
CA THR A 359 -9.91 -7.93 -15.92
C THR A 359 -10.93 -6.78 -15.96
N MET A 360 -10.47 -5.52 -15.90
CA MET A 360 -11.34 -4.35 -16.04
C MET A 360 -11.96 -4.27 -17.44
N GLU A 361 -11.17 -4.51 -18.49
CA GLU A 361 -11.66 -4.55 -19.87
C GLU A 361 -12.69 -5.67 -20.08
N GLN A 362 -12.41 -6.87 -19.55
CA GLN A 362 -13.36 -7.99 -19.57
C GLN A 362 -14.67 -7.68 -18.84
N ARG A 363 -14.61 -6.97 -17.71
CA ARG A 363 -15.82 -6.55 -16.98
C ARG A 363 -16.70 -5.64 -17.83
N GLN A 364 -16.11 -4.71 -18.58
CA GLN A 364 -16.90 -3.82 -19.44
C GLN A 364 -17.55 -4.58 -20.60
N ILE A 365 -16.82 -5.52 -21.22
CA ILE A 365 -17.38 -6.43 -22.22
C ILE A 365 -18.57 -7.23 -21.66
N PHE A 366 -18.42 -7.76 -20.43
CA PHE A 366 -19.49 -8.51 -19.77
C PHE A 366 -20.74 -7.65 -19.54
N ILE A 367 -20.58 -6.41 -19.06
CA ILE A 367 -21.69 -5.47 -18.83
C ILE A 367 -22.41 -5.14 -20.14
N ASN A 368 -21.65 -4.80 -21.19
CA ASN A 368 -22.19 -4.48 -22.51
C ASN A 368 -22.94 -5.68 -23.13
N ASN A 369 -22.37 -6.89 -23.01
CA ASN A 369 -23.03 -8.12 -23.48
C ASN A 369 -24.31 -8.42 -22.70
N LEU A 370 -24.32 -8.19 -21.38
CA LEU A 370 -25.50 -8.39 -20.54
C LEU A 370 -26.62 -7.41 -20.91
N ALA A 371 -26.29 -6.15 -21.23
CA ALA A 371 -27.25 -5.16 -21.69
C ALA A 371 -27.97 -5.62 -22.98
N ILE A 372 -27.22 -6.10 -23.98
CA ILE A 372 -27.82 -6.64 -25.21
C ILE A 372 -28.65 -7.89 -24.92
N ARG A 373 -28.18 -8.83 -24.10
CA ARG A 373 -28.95 -10.04 -23.75
C ARG A 373 -30.26 -9.71 -23.04
N ARG A 374 -30.24 -8.76 -22.10
CA ARG A 374 -31.46 -8.28 -21.43
C ARG A 374 -32.41 -7.61 -22.43
N ALA A 375 -31.88 -6.84 -23.37
CA ALA A 375 -32.68 -6.25 -24.44
C ALA A 375 -33.33 -7.34 -25.31
N VAL A 376 -32.60 -8.38 -25.69
CA VAL A 376 -33.16 -9.53 -26.43
C VAL A 376 -34.30 -10.20 -25.65
N GLU A 377 -34.12 -10.46 -24.35
CA GLU A 377 -35.19 -11.06 -23.53
C GLU A 377 -36.40 -10.13 -23.37
N ALA A 378 -36.18 -8.82 -23.18
CA ALA A 378 -37.27 -7.85 -23.09
C ALA A 378 -38.03 -7.72 -24.43
N LEU A 379 -37.31 -7.71 -25.56
CA LEU A 379 -37.89 -7.68 -26.90
C LEU A 379 -38.77 -8.91 -27.20
N LYS A 380 -38.49 -10.08 -26.61
CA LYS A 380 -39.35 -11.26 -26.80
C LYS A 380 -40.75 -11.10 -26.21
N VAL A 381 -40.89 -10.29 -25.16
CA VAL A 381 -42.15 -10.12 -24.42
C VAL A 381 -42.83 -8.78 -24.78
N SER A 382 -42.08 -7.83 -25.33
CA SER A 382 -42.61 -6.52 -25.71
C SER A 382 -43.72 -6.64 -26.75
N SER A 383 -44.78 -5.88 -26.52
CA SER A 383 -45.99 -5.87 -27.36
C SER A 383 -46.30 -4.50 -27.96
N ASN A 384 -45.78 -3.41 -27.37
CA ASN A 384 -45.98 -2.05 -27.84
C ASN A 384 -44.69 -1.45 -28.43
N TYR A 385 -44.86 -0.53 -29.38
CA TYR A 385 -43.77 0.19 -30.04
C TYR A 385 -42.99 1.11 -29.08
N ASP A 386 -43.69 1.79 -28.16
CA ASP A 386 -43.02 2.66 -27.17
C ASP A 386 -42.08 1.87 -26.24
N GLU A 387 -42.50 0.67 -25.83
CA GLU A 387 -41.71 -0.22 -25.00
C GLU A 387 -40.45 -0.70 -25.74
N LEU A 388 -40.59 -0.97 -27.04
CA LEU A 388 -39.48 -1.36 -27.92
C LEU A 388 -38.45 -0.23 -28.04
N CYS A 389 -38.87 1.01 -28.27
CA CYS A 389 -37.99 2.17 -28.28
C CYS A 389 -37.23 2.31 -26.96
N ALA A 390 -37.93 2.23 -25.82
CA ALA A 390 -37.30 2.31 -24.50
C ALA A 390 -36.26 1.19 -24.26
N ILE A 391 -36.54 -0.04 -24.69
CA ILE A 391 -35.60 -1.17 -24.60
C ILE A 391 -34.35 -0.90 -25.45
N LEU A 392 -34.52 -0.40 -26.68
CA LEU A 392 -33.41 -0.07 -27.57
C LEU A 392 -32.54 1.06 -26.99
N GLU A 393 -33.16 2.15 -26.52
CA GLU A 393 -32.42 3.25 -25.90
C GLU A 393 -31.62 2.78 -24.68
N ALA A 394 -32.21 1.96 -23.80
CA ALA A 394 -31.52 1.42 -22.64
C ALA A 394 -30.34 0.50 -23.02
N ALA A 395 -30.51 -0.32 -24.06
CA ALA A 395 -29.47 -1.23 -24.56
C ALA A 395 -28.27 -0.46 -25.15
N PHE A 396 -28.52 0.63 -25.87
CA PHE A 396 -27.50 1.40 -26.57
C PHE A 396 -26.91 2.57 -25.76
N THR A 397 -27.59 3.05 -24.73
CA THR A 397 -27.03 4.04 -23.80
C THR A 397 -25.84 3.49 -23.02
N SER A 398 -25.90 2.20 -22.66
CA SER A 398 -24.93 1.55 -21.78
C SER A 398 -23.72 0.92 -22.50
N ASN A 399 -23.71 0.89 -23.83
CA ASN A 399 -22.67 0.23 -24.63
C ASN A 399 -21.74 1.23 -25.34
N ASP A 400 -20.95 0.79 -26.33
CA ASP A 400 -19.92 1.58 -27.01
C ASP A 400 -20.40 2.32 -28.27
N PHE A 401 -21.69 2.26 -28.61
CA PHE A 401 -22.22 2.86 -29.84
C PHE A 401 -22.71 4.30 -29.64
N ASP A 402 -22.63 5.11 -30.69
CA ASP A 402 -22.89 6.55 -30.62
C ASP A 402 -24.28 6.94 -31.14
N ALA A 403 -24.84 6.14 -32.05
CA ALA A 403 -26.18 6.33 -32.58
C ALA A 403 -26.73 5.04 -33.19
N PHE A 404 -28.04 4.96 -33.35
CA PHE A 404 -28.66 3.97 -34.24
C PHE A 404 -29.85 4.58 -34.99
N GLU A 405 -30.12 4.02 -36.17
CA GLU A 405 -31.27 4.31 -37.01
C GLU A 405 -32.02 3.01 -37.28
N LEU A 406 -33.29 2.95 -36.91
CA LEU A 406 -34.21 1.88 -37.26
C LEU A 406 -35.10 2.37 -38.40
N ARG A 407 -35.16 1.64 -39.52
CA ARG A 407 -36.03 1.93 -40.67
C ARG A 407 -37.00 0.79 -40.90
N LEU A 408 -38.27 1.12 -41.07
CA LEU A 408 -39.37 0.18 -41.24
C LEU A 408 -39.90 0.23 -42.68
N HIS A 409 -40.10 -0.95 -43.28
CA HIS A 409 -40.65 -1.06 -44.65
C HIS A 409 -42.19 -1.03 -44.72
N ARG A 410 -42.89 -1.16 -43.58
CA ARG A 410 -44.35 -1.20 -43.53
C ARG A 410 -44.85 -0.39 -42.34
N VAL A 411 -45.66 0.64 -42.62
CA VAL A 411 -46.26 1.52 -41.61
C VAL A 411 -47.79 1.40 -41.74
N PRO A 412 -48.52 0.96 -40.71
CA PRO A 412 -49.98 1.02 -40.68
C PRO A 412 -50.45 2.48 -40.80
N GLY A 413 -51.52 2.71 -41.56
CA GLY A 413 -51.97 4.03 -42.03
C GLY A 413 -52.41 5.06 -40.98
N GLU A 414 -52.30 4.78 -39.68
CA GLU A 414 -52.63 5.73 -38.60
C GLU A 414 -51.71 5.52 -37.38
N LEU A 415 -50.42 5.83 -37.52
CA LEU A 415 -49.53 6.02 -36.37
C LEU A 415 -49.50 7.50 -36.02
N HIS A 416 -50.23 7.89 -34.96
CA HIS A 416 -50.10 9.22 -34.36
C HIS A 416 -48.68 9.41 -33.81
N GLU A 417 -48.10 10.60 -34.00
CA GLU A 417 -46.75 10.99 -33.53
C GLU A 417 -46.50 10.55 -32.08
N THR A 418 -45.91 9.37 -31.91
CA THR A 418 -45.54 8.78 -30.62
C THR A 418 -44.03 8.59 -30.61
N HIS A 419 -43.40 9.16 -29.59
CA HIS A 419 -41.96 9.16 -29.27
C HIS A 419 -40.99 8.98 -30.46
N GLY A 420 -40.75 10.06 -31.21
CA GLY A 420 -39.58 10.18 -32.09
C GLY A 420 -39.66 9.43 -33.43
N LEU A 421 -40.81 8.85 -33.77
CA LEU A 421 -41.09 8.34 -35.11
C LEU A 421 -41.27 9.49 -36.08
N GLN A 422 -40.48 9.53 -37.14
CA GLN A 422 -40.69 10.47 -38.25
C GLN A 422 -41.17 9.68 -39.47
N LEU A 423 -42.38 10.02 -39.93
CA LEU A 423 -42.90 9.53 -41.20
C LEU A 423 -42.26 10.28 -42.36
N LEU A 424 -41.69 9.55 -43.30
CA LEU A 424 -41.23 10.08 -44.57
C LEU A 424 -42.40 10.14 -45.56
N SER A 425 -42.38 11.11 -46.47
CA SER A 425 -43.36 11.26 -47.55
C SER A 425 -43.45 10.04 -48.50
N THR A 426 -42.51 9.09 -48.37
CA THR A 426 -42.43 7.83 -49.13
C THR A 426 -43.16 6.65 -48.49
N GLY A 427 -43.77 6.82 -47.30
CA GLY A 427 -44.46 5.73 -46.58
C GLY A 427 -43.54 4.87 -45.70
N GLU A 428 -42.30 5.29 -45.51
CA GLU A 428 -41.34 4.66 -44.57
C GLU A 428 -41.35 5.38 -43.22
N ALA A 429 -41.22 4.62 -42.13
CA ALA A 429 -41.03 5.16 -40.79
C ALA A 429 -39.59 4.93 -40.33
N TYR A 430 -39.03 5.91 -39.63
CA TYR A 430 -37.73 5.74 -38.99
C TYR A 430 -37.71 6.24 -37.54
N PHE A 431 -36.93 5.55 -36.72
CA PHE A 431 -36.62 5.92 -35.34
C PHE A 431 -35.11 6.07 -35.21
N ARG A 432 -34.67 7.22 -34.70
CA ARG A 432 -33.24 7.54 -34.55
C ARG A 432 -32.94 7.86 -33.10
N TRP A 433 -31.97 7.14 -32.54
CA TRP A 433 -31.39 7.47 -31.26
C TRP A 433 -29.95 7.92 -31.43
N LYS A 434 -29.54 8.84 -30.56
CA LYS A 434 -28.19 9.37 -30.53
C LYS A 434 -27.76 9.57 -29.09
N ARG A 435 -26.52 9.18 -28.79
CA ARG A 435 -25.93 9.37 -27.47
C ARG A 435 -25.92 10.87 -27.13
N PRO A 436 -26.42 11.28 -25.94
CA PRO A 436 -26.38 12.66 -25.49
C PRO A 436 -24.95 13.22 -25.54
N GLY A 437 -24.75 14.37 -26.20
CA GLY A 437 -23.44 15.01 -26.34
C GLY A 437 -22.55 14.49 -27.48
N SER A 438 -22.98 13.49 -28.26
CA SER A 438 -22.21 13.06 -29.44
C SER A 438 -22.33 14.10 -30.58
N HIS A 439 -21.24 14.35 -31.32
CA HIS A 439 -21.21 15.27 -32.47
C HIS A 439 -21.62 14.58 -33.79
N PHE A 440 -22.56 13.65 -33.74
CA PHE A 440 -23.15 13.05 -34.94
C PHE A 440 -24.05 14.09 -35.65
N ALA A 441 -23.45 15.03 -36.36
CA ALA A 441 -24.13 15.97 -37.26
C ALA A 441 -23.78 15.56 -38.70
N HIS A 442 -24.69 15.75 -39.64
CA HIS A 442 -24.63 15.27 -41.02
C HIS A 442 -23.42 15.75 -41.87
N GLU A 443 -22.38 16.34 -41.27
CA GLU A 443 -21.20 16.84 -41.95
C GLU A 443 -19.90 16.35 -41.29
N LYS A 444 -19.21 15.43 -41.98
CA LYS A 444 -17.79 15.06 -41.82
C LYS A 444 -17.35 14.54 -40.43
N VAL A 445 -17.92 13.44 -39.97
CA VAL A 445 -17.33 12.65 -38.86
C VAL A 445 -16.97 11.25 -39.36
N THR A 446 -15.73 10.81 -39.08
CA THR A 446 -15.26 9.45 -39.40
C THR A 446 -15.91 8.44 -38.46
N ALA A 447 -16.99 7.82 -38.91
CA ALA A 447 -17.69 6.75 -38.21
C ALA A 447 -17.71 5.50 -39.08
N TRP A 448 -17.77 4.34 -38.44
CA TRP A 448 -18.19 3.11 -39.12
C TRP A 448 -19.62 2.78 -38.70
N SER A 449 -20.32 2.05 -39.56
CA SER A 449 -21.69 1.63 -39.33
C SER A 449 -21.86 0.14 -39.57
N LEU A 450 -22.72 -0.49 -38.78
CA LEU A 450 -23.17 -1.87 -38.95
C LEU A 450 -24.66 -1.87 -39.25
N THR A 451 -25.04 -2.34 -40.43
CA THR A 451 -26.45 -2.48 -40.82
C THR A 451 -26.90 -3.92 -40.61
N LEU A 452 -27.97 -4.07 -39.85
CA LEU A 452 -28.63 -5.33 -39.51
C LEU A 452 -29.94 -5.41 -40.31
N ASP A 453 -30.07 -6.42 -41.16
CA ASP A 453 -31.34 -6.73 -41.80
C ASP A 453 -32.29 -7.39 -40.79
N LEU A 454 -33.52 -6.88 -40.70
CA LEU A 454 -34.53 -7.34 -39.75
C LEU A 454 -35.48 -8.32 -40.45
N MET A 455 -35.23 -9.61 -40.25
CA MET A 455 -36.04 -10.71 -40.74
C MET A 455 -36.68 -11.44 -39.56
N THR A 456 -38.00 -11.59 -39.60
CA THR A 456 -38.75 -12.32 -38.56
C THR A 456 -38.50 -13.82 -38.65
N THR A 457 -38.85 -14.55 -37.59
CA THR A 457 -38.85 -16.03 -37.58
C THR A 457 -39.76 -16.64 -38.65
N ALA A 458 -40.81 -15.91 -39.07
CA ALA A 458 -41.70 -16.27 -40.18
C ALA A 458 -41.14 -15.86 -41.57
N ASN A 459 -39.87 -15.48 -41.65
CA ASN A 459 -39.17 -15.05 -42.87
C ASN A 459 -39.80 -13.81 -43.54
N ARG A 460 -40.42 -12.92 -42.74
CA ARG A 460 -40.96 -11.64 -43.22
C ARG A 460 -39.93 -10.53 -42.99
N ARG A 461 -39.83 -9.63 -43.96
CA ARG A 461 -38.90 -8.49 -43.89
C ARG A 461 -39.54 -7.33 -43.13
N ALA A 462 -39.01 -7.02 -41.95
CA ALA A 462 -39.52 -5.94 -41.09
C ALA A 462 -38.86 -4.58 -41.42
N GLY A 463 -37.59 -4.60 -41.83
CA GLY A 463 -36.84 -3.39 -42.11
C GLY A 463 -35.33 -3.58 -41.97
N ASN A 464 -34.62 -2.51 -41.63
CA ASN A 464 -33.21 -2.57 -41.29
C ASN A 464 -32.88 -1.66 -40.09
N MET A 465 -31.84 -2.01 -39.34
CA MET A 465 -31.29 -1.20 -38.26
C MET A 465 -29.82 -0.92 -38.52
N THR A 466 -29.45 0.36 -38.64
CA THR A 466 -28.05 0.78 -38.79
C THR A 466 -27.53 1.35 -37.48
N ILE A 467 -26.46 0.76 -36.95
CA ILE A 467 -25.81 1.17 -35.71
C ILE A 467 -24.51 1.88 -36.07
N TYR A 468 -24.23 3.02 -35.44
CA TYR A 468 -23.07 3.86 -35.71
C TYR A 468 -22.12 3.92 -34.53
N ARG A 469 -20.82 3.87 -34.82
CA ARG A 469 -19.75 4.13 -33.86
C ARG A 469 -18.68 5.03 -34.46
N LEU A 470 -18.31 6.07 -33.74
CA LEU A 470 -17.21 6.95 -34.11
C LEU A 470 -15.89 6.17 -34.08
N TYR A 471 -14.97 6.53 -34.99
CA TYR A 471 -13.66 5.90 -34.98
C TYR A 471 -12.91 6.25 -33.70
N THR A 472 -12.55 5.25 -32.90
CA THR A 472 -11.76 5.44 -31.68
C THR A 472 -10.57 4.48 -31.67
N LYS A 473 -9.53 4.80 -30.91
CA LYS A 473 -8.39 3.89 -30.66
C LYS A 473 -8.73 2.74 -29.70
N ARG A 474 -9.97 2.66 -29.20
CA ARG A 474 -10.41 1.61 -28.29
C ARG A 474 -11.10 0.50 -29.08
N ASP A 475 -10.75 -0.73 -28.75
CA ASP A 475 -11.45 -1.90 -29.28
C ASP A 475 -12.93 -1.84 -28.92
N LEU A 476 -13.77 -2.52 -29.71
CA LEU A 476 -15.19 -2.64 -29.41
C LEU A 476 -15.35 -3.55 -28.19
N GLN A 477 -15.88 -3.02 -27.09
CA GLN A 477 -16.06 -3.78 -25.85
C GLN A 477 -17.41 -4.51 -25.83
N LEU A 478 -17.73 -5.22 -26.90
CA LEU A 478 -18.99 -5.95 -27.05
C LEU A 478 -18.81 -7.10 -28.06
N ASP A 479 -19.39 -8.26 -27.76
CA ASP A 479 -19.39 -9.40 -28.67
C ASP A 479 -20.36 -9.14 -29.83
N VAL A 480 -19.79 -8.88 -31.02
CA VAL A 480 -20.53 -8.57 -32.24
C VAL A 480 -21.51 -9.70 -32.60
N ASN A 481 -21.20 -10.95 -32.25
CA ASN A 481 -22.10 -12.07 -32.53
C ASN A 481 -23.45 -11.92 -31.83
N LEU A 482 -23.51 -11.28 -30.66
CA LEU A 482 -24.78 -11.02 -29.97
C LEU A 482 -25.66 -10.06 -30.77
N LEU A 483 -25.06 -9.08 -31.43
CA LEU A 483 -25.77 -8.09 -32.25
C LEU A 483 -26.16 -8.61 -33.63
N THR A 484 -25.42 -9.57 -34.19
CA THR A 484 -25.65 -10.07 -35.54
C THR A 484 -26.49 -11.35 -35.59
N SER A 485 -26.70 -12.05 -34.48
CA SER A 485 -27.44 -13.32 -34.44
C SER A 485 -28.83 -13.21 -33.80
N ALA A 486 -28.91 -13.18 -32.47
CA ALA A 486 -30.17 -13.25 -31.74
C ALA A 486 -30.92 -11.91 -31.71
N PHE A 487 -30.18 -10.80 -31.67
CA PHE A 487 -30.74 -9.46 -31.55
C PHE A 487 -31.62 -9.02 -32.74
N PRO A 488 -31.20 -9.17 -34.01
CA PRO A 488 -32.00 -8.75 -35.16
C PRO A 488 -33.32 -9.52 -35.28
N ILE A 489 -33.30 -10.82 -34.97
CA ILE A 489 -34.47 -11.71 -35.01
C ILE A 489 -35.47 -11.30 -33.92
N ALA A 490 -35.00 -11.13 -32.68
CA ALA A 490 -35.85 -10.71 -31.57
C ALA A 490 -36.48 -9.33 -31.82
N LEU A 491 -35.70 -8.41 -32.39
CA LEU A 491 -36.19 -7.08 -32.77
C LEU A 491 -37.21 -7.14 -33.91
N ALA A 492 -36.96 -7.94 -34.96
CA ALA A 492 -37.90 -8.13 -36.06
C ALA A 492 -39.24 -8.71 -35.59
N ASP A 493 -39.20 -9.75 -34.75
CA ASP A 493 -40.41 -10.37 -34.21
C ASP A 493 -41.18 -9.42 -33.27
N ALA A 494 -40.47 -8.59 -32.49
CA ALA A 494 -41.08 -7.57 -31.65
C ALA A 494 -41.78 -6.48 -32.46
N LEU A 495 -41.16 -6.04 -33.56
CA LEU A 495 -41.75 -5.08 -34.48
C LEU A 495 -43.00 -5.66 -35.17
N ASP A 496 -42.96 -6.91 -35.61
CA ASP A 496 -44.11 -7.58 -36.24
C ASP A 496 -45.31 -7.67 -35.29
N ARG A 497 -45.05 -7.96 -33.99
CA ARG A 497 -46.10 -7.95 -32.95
C ARG A 497 -46.65 -6.56 -32.67
N ALA A 498 -45.78 -5.57 -32.49
CA ALA A 498 -46.19 -4.19 -32.20
C ALA A 498 -47.00 -3.58 -33.35
N LEU A 499 -46.61 -3.86 -34.60
CA LEU A 499 -47.32 -3.36 -35.78
C LEU A 499 -48.66 -4.07 -36.01
N ALA A 500 -48.80 -5.34 -35.59
CA ALA A 500 -50.07 -6.07 -35.69
C ALA A 500 -51.16 -5.51 -34.77
N GLN A 501 -50.81 -5.04 -33.56
CA GLN A 501 -51.78 -4.44 -32.62
C GLN A 501 -52.33 -3.09 -33.10
N VAL A 502 -51.55 -2.30 -33.84
CA VAL A 502 -51.99 -1.01 -34.39
C VAL A 502 -53.09 -1.19 -35.46
N VAL A 503 -53.15 -2.35 -36.11
CA VAL A 503 -54.14 -2.65 -37.17
C VAL A 503 -55.51 -3.06 -36.60
N GLU A 504 -55.61 -3.43 -35.32
CA GLU A 504 -56.87 -3.92 -34.71
C GLU A 504 -57.74 -2.85 -34.03
N VAL A 505 -57.35 -1.57 -34.02
CA VAL A 505 -58.18 -0.49 -33.47
C VAL A 505 -59.14 0.03 -34.56
N PRO A 506 -60.47 -0.19 -34.50
CA PRO A 506 -61.38 0.39 -35.47
C PRO A 506 -61.55 1.89 -35.22
N PRO A 507 -61.83 2.71 -36.26
CA PRO A 507 -62.11 4.13 -36.06
C PRO A 507 -63.34 4.29 -35.16
N ALA A 508 -63.21 5.11 -34.12
CA ALA A 508 -64.33 5.52 -33.29
C ALA A 508 -65.35 6.23 -34.18
N ASN A 509 -66.56 5.65 -34.29
CA ASN A 509 -67.69 6.30 -34.95
C ASN A 509 -68.01 7.63 -34.25
N ILE A 510 -68.29 8.62 -35.11
CA ILE A 510 -68.66 10.04 -34.91
C ILE A 510 -69.50 10.31 -33.66
#